data_AF-A0A0D2KHD1-F1
#
_entry.id   AF-A0A0D2KHD1-F1
#
_cell.length_a   1.000
_cell.length_b   1.000
_cell.length_c   1.000
_cell.angle_alpha   90.00
_cell.angle_beta   90.00
_cell.angle_gamma   90.00
#
_symmetry.space_group_name_H-M   'P 1'
#
loop_
_entity.id
_entity.type
_entity.pdbx_description
1 polymer ?
#
loop_
_entity_poly.entity_id
_entity_poly.type
_entity_poly.pdbx_seq_one_letter_code
_entity_poly.pdbx_strand_id
1 'polypeptide(L)'
;MRGEEGARVRGGAGLAVGLLLGGAVFSHAHAAGCSKAEILAINDDDAWHERLVRYYNFFGFEPVVRVGGRGLADLPHLLVWGGEGTRMDADVAAMLGKWGPSIRRGSR
;
A
#
# COMPACT_ATOMS: atom_id res chain seq x y z
N MET A 1 0.25 -13.53 -19.90
CA MET A 1 -1.02 -14.13 -19.46
C MET A 1 -2.00 -13.00 -19.26
N ARG A 2 -3.02 -12.90 -20.13
CA ARG A 2 -4.01 -11.82 -20.15
C ARG A 2 -5.11 -12.23 -19.17
N GLY A 3 -5.16 -11.60 -18.00
CA GLY A 3 -6.21 -11.86 -17.01
C GLY A 3 -7.54 -11.33 -17.53
N GLU A 4 -8.55 -12.18 -17.56
CA GLU A 4 -9.89 -11.84 -18.03
C GLU A 4 -10.49 -10.71 -17.19
N GLU A 5 -11.05 -9.71 -17.88
CA GLU A 5 -11.73 -8.57 -17.26
C GLU A 5 -12.90 -9.04 -16.41
N GLY A 6 -12.97 -8.54 -15.16
CA GLY A 6 -14.25 -8.40 -14.47
C GLY A 6 -14.63 -9.47 -13.45
N ALA A 7 -13.73 -10.37 -13.05
CA ALA A 7 -13.96 -11.21 -11.87
C ALA A 7 -13.95 -10.35 -10.58
N ARG A 8 -15.08 -9.73 -10.25
CA ARG A 8 -15.29 -9.10 -8.94
C ARG A 8 -15.31 -10.20 -7.89
N VAL A 9 -14.19 -10.40 -7.20
CA VAL A 9 -14.17 -11.15 -5.94
C VAL A 9 -15.18 -10.51 -5.01
N ARG A 10 -16.27 -11.22 -4.71
CA ARG A 10 -17.34 -10.73 -3.82
C ARG A 10 -16.71 -10.29 -2.49
N GLY A 11 -16.90 -9.02 -2.16
CA GLY A 11 -16.08 -8.20 -1.24
C GLY A 11 -16.18 -8.50 0.26
N GLY A 12 -16.19 -9.77 0.68
CA GLY A 12 -16.05 -10.14 2.10
C GLY A 12 -14.69 -10.74 2.42
N ALA A 13 -14.29 -11.79 1.71
CA ALA A 13 -13.10 -12.58 2.04
C ALA A 13 -11.77 -11.90 1.63
N GLY A 14 -11.73 -11.20 0.50
CA GLY A 14 -10.49 -10.57 0.00
C GLY A 14 -10.01 -9.42 0.90
N LEU A 15 -10.94 -8.61 1.42
CA LEU A 15 -10.61 -7.55 2.38
C LEU A 15 -10.12 -8.13 3.71
N ALA A 16 -10.72 -9.25 4.15
CA ALA A 16 -10.32 -9.93 5.38
C ALA A 16 -8.89 -10.48 5.30
N VAL A 17 -8.52 -11.16 4.21
CA VAL A 17 -7.16 -11.67 4.01
C VAL A 17 -6.15 -10.53 3.91
N GLY A 18 -6.46 -9.49 3.11
CA GLY A 18 -5.59 -8.32 2.98
C GLY A 18 -5.35 -7.61 4.31
N LEU A 19 -6.39 -7.46 5.14
CA LEU A 19 -6.29 -6.83 6.44
C LEU A 19 -5.50 -7.69 7.45
N LEU A 20 -5.65 -9.01 7.41
CA LEU A 20 -4.87 -9.93 8.26
C LEU A 20 -3.40 -9.94 7.87
N LEU A 21 -3.08 -10.04 6.57
CA LEU A 21 -1.71 -9.97 6.08
C LEU A 21 -1.08 -8.62 6.39
N GLY A 22 -1.79 -7.52 6.11
CA GLY A 22 -1.35 -6.18 6.46
C GLY A 22 -1.10 -6.05 7.97
N GLY A 23 -2.05 -6.50 8.80
CA GLY A 23 -1.90 -6.50 10.25
C GLY A 23 -0.68 -7.28 10.74
N ALA A 24 -0.43 -8.46 10.18
CA ALA A 24 0.75 -9.26 10.51
C ALA A 24 2.05 -8.55 10.12
N VAL A 25 2.11 -7.99 8.91
CA VAL A 25 3.28 -7.22 8.41
C VAL A 25 3.55 -6.01 9.29
N PHE A 26 2.54 -5.18 9.57
CA PHE A 26 2.70 -3.99 10.40
C PHE A 26 3.02 -4.33 11.86
N SER A 27 2.46 -5.41 12.40
CA SER A 27 2.79 -5.87 13.76
C SER A 27 4.24 -6.34 13.83
N HIS A 28 4.72 -7.06 12.81
CA HIS A 28 6.11 -7.49 12.74
C HIS A 28 7.06 -6.29 12.58
N ALA A 29 6.72 -5.35 11.69
CA ALA A 29 7.48 -4.12 11.51
C ALA A 29 7.58 -3.31 12.82
N HIS A 30 6.48 -3.19 13.55
CA HIS A 30 6.48 -2.51 14.84
C HIS A 30 7.38 -3.21 15.87
N ALA A 31 7.31 -4.53 15.96
CA ALA A 31 8.18 -5.32 16.85
C ALA A 31 9.66 -5.23 16.46
N ALA A 32 9.97 -5.03 15.17
CA ALA A 32 11.32 -4.79 14.67
C ALA A 32 11.81 -3.34 14.88
N GLY A 33 10.99 -2.45 15.46
CA GLY A 33 11.34 -1.05 15.69
C GLY A 33 11.15 -0.15 14.46
N CYS A 34 10.45 -0.61 13.42
CA CYS A 34 10.14 0.22 12.26
C CYS A 34 9.07 1.26 12.62
N SER A 35 9.35 2.52 12.32
CA SER A 35 8.39 3.62 12.46
C SER A 35 7.63 3.93 11.17
N LYS A 36 8.23 3.63 10.02
CA LYS A 36 7.73 4.03 8.71
C LYS A 36 7.61 2.84 7.77
N ALA A 37 6.50 2.76 7.05
CA ALA A 37 6.31 1.89 5.89
C ALA A 37 6.25 2.75 4.62
N GLU A 38 6.89 2.29 3.55
CA GLU A 38 6.91 2.95 2.25
C GLU A 38 6.43 1.98 1.18
N ILE A 39 5.65 2.48 0.22
CA ILE A 39 5.21 1.73 -0.96
C ILE A 39 5.29 2.61 -2.20
N LEU A 40 5.42 1.99 -3.38
CA LEU A 40 5.24 2.67 -4.66
C LEU A 40 3.94 2.22 -5.32
N ALA A 41 3.01 3.16 -5.50
CA ALA A 41 1.90 2.96 -6.43
C ALA A 41 2.43 3.13 -7.85
N ILE A 42 2.78 2.02 -8.51
CA ILE A 42 3.35 2.02 -9.86
C ILE A 42 2.38 2.68 -10.85
N ASN A 43 2.93 3.39 -11.84
CA ASN A 43 2.17 4.00 -12.94
C ASN A 43 2.46 3.28 -14.26
N ASP A 44 1.78 2.16 -14.51
CA ASP A 44 1.77 1.44 -15.80
C ASP A 44 0.63 1.90 -16.72
N ASP A 45 -0.52 2.24 -16.11
CA ASP A 45 -1.69 2.84 -16.73
C ASP A 45 -2.27 3.91 -15.79
N ASP A 46 -2.55 5.11 -16.33
CA ASP A 46 -2.95 6.25 -15.49
C ASP A 46 -4.27 6.02 -14.73
N ALA A 47 -5.22 5.27 -15.32
CA ALA A 47 -6.50 4.98 -14.67
C ALA A 47 -6.35 3.96 -13.53
N TRP A 48 -5.51 2.94 -13.72
CA TRP A 48 -5.17 1.98 -12.67
C TRP A 48 -4.30 2.60 -11.58
N HIS A 49 -3.35 3.45 -11.94
CA HIS A 49 -2.51 4.19 -11.01
C HIS A 49 -3.34 5.03 -10.04
N GLU A 50 -4.30 5.80 -10.56
CA GLU A 50 -5.16 6.63 -9.72
C GLU A 50 -6.04 5.78 -8.77
N ARG A 51 -6.47 4.59 -9.21
CA ARG A 51 -7.18 3.62 -8.35
C ARG A 51 -6.27 3.07 -7.25
N LEU A 52 -5.02 2.73 -7.56
CA LEU A 52 -4.04 2.25 -6.60
C LEU A 52 -3.73 3.29 -5.53
N VAL A 53 -3.49 4.55 -5.93
CA VAL A 53 -3.25 5.65 -5.00
C VAL A 53 -4.43 5.83 -4.04
N ARG A 54 -5.67 5.84 -4.57
CA ARG A 54 -6.88 5.92 -3.73
C ARG A 54 -7.01 4.73 -2.78
N TYR A 55 -6.72 3.52 -3.27
CA TYR A 55 -6.79 2.30 -2.48
C TYR A 55 -5.81 2.35 -1.30
N TYR A 56 -4.54 2.69 -1.54
CA TYR A 56 -3.55 2.80 -0.48
C TYR A 56 -3.82 3.97 0.48
N ASN A 57 -4.34 5.09 -0.04
CA ASN A 57 -4.79 6.19 0.79
C ASN A 57 -5.93 5.80 1.74
N PHE A 58 -6.89 5.01 1.27
CA PHE A 58 -7.94 4.48 2.12
C PHE A 58 -7.38 3.65 3.29
N PHE A 59 -6.37 2.81 3.04
CA PHE A 59 -5.66 2.09 4.11
C PHE A 59 -4.94 3.04 5.05
N GLY A 60 -4.36 4.13 4.55
CA GLY A 60 -3.75 5.20 5.35
C GLY A 60 -2.30 5.48 5.00
N PHE A 61 -1.88 5.13 3.77
CA PHE A 61 -0.66 5.65 3.18
C PHE A 61 -0.93 7.03 2.58
N GLU A 62 0.00 7.96 2.76
CA GLU A 62 -0.12 9.32 2.22
C GLU A 62 0.85 9.51 1.04
N PRO A 63 0.42 10.12 -0.07
CA PRO A 63 1.28 10.37 -1.21
C PRO A 63 2.35 11.41 -0.85
N VAL A 64 3.62 11.06 -1.06
CA VAL A 64 4.75 11.94 -0.72
C VAL A 64 5.43 12.50 -1.96
N VAL A 65 5.65 11.66 -2.98
CA VAL A 65 6.36 12.09 -4.18
C VAL A 65 5.98 11.28 -5.40
N ARG A 66 5.82 11.95 -6.55
CA ARG A 66 5.72 11.27 -7.85
C ARG A 66 7.12 11.03 -8.41
N VAL A 67 7.42 9.77 -8.69
CA VAL A 67 8.68 9.25 -9.22
C VAL A 67 8.52 9.08 -10.73
N GLY A 68 9.45 9.61 -11.53
CA GLY A 68 9.44 9.46 -13.01
C GLY A 68 9.29 10.76 -13.80
N GLY A 69 9.50 11.92 -13.19
CA GLY A 69 9.24 13.22 -13.84
C GLY A 69 10.24 14.33 -13.52
N ARG A 70 11.24 14.07 -12.67
CA ARG A 70 12.19 15.09 -12.17
C ARG A 70 13.64 14.82 -12.61
N GLY A 71 13.83 13.98 -13.63
CA GLY A 71 15.14 13.65 -14.19
C GLY A 71 16.07 13.00 -13.16
N LEU A 72 17.29 13.50 -13.00
CA LEU A 72 18.32 12.92 -12.12
C LEU A 72 17.91 12.88 -10.64
N ALA A 73 16.99 13.76 -10.20
CA ALA A 73 16.49 13.78 -8.83
C ALA A 73 15.66 12.53 -8.46
N ASP A 74 15.16 11.80 -9.46
CA ASP A 74 14.40 10.57 -9.24
C ASP A 74 15.29 9.31 -9.26
N LEU A 75 16.59 9.41 -9.58
CA LEU A 75 17.50 8.26 -9.65
C LEU A 75 17.52 7.41 -8.37
N PRO A 76 17.58 7.97 -7.14
CA PRO A 76 17.54 7.14 -5.93
C PRO A 76 16.22 6.39 -5.80
N HIS A 77 15.10 7.00 -6.18
CA HIS A 77 13.79 6.35 -6.15
C HIS A 77 13.67 5.29 -7.23
N LEU A 78 14.19 5.54 -8.43
CA LEU A 78 14.22 4.56 -9.52
C LEU A 78 15.12 3.36 -9.17
N LEU A 79 16.20 3.55 -8.42
CA LEU A 79 17.06 2.44 -7.95
C LEU A 79 16.38 1.58 -6.89
N VAL A 80 15.65 2.19 -5.96
CA VAL A 80 14.95 1.45 -4.88
C VAL A 80 13.73 0.72 -5.42
N TRP A 81 12.95 1.37 -6.28
CA TRP A 81 11.64 0.86 -6.69
C TRP A 81 11.61 0.26 -8.10
N GLY A 82 12.60 0.55 -8.94
CA GLY A 82 12.72 -0.01 -10.28
C GLY A 82 11.70 0.50 -11.31
N GLY A 83 10.89 1.52 -10.97
CA GLY A 83 9.85 2.02 -11.84
C GLY A 83 9.27 3.38 -11.43
N GLU A 84 8.39 3.91 -12.28
CA GLU A 84 7.70 5.18 -12.08
C GLU A 84 6.38 4.98 -11.34
N GLY A 85 5.95 6.00 -10.59
CA GLY A 85 4.76 5.89 -9.77
C GLY A 85 4.65 6.99 -8.71
N THR A 86 3.78 6.76 -7.72
CA THR A 86 3.61 7.66 -6.58
C THR A 86 4.09 6.94 -5.32
N ARG A 87 5.17 7.43 -4.72
CA ARG A 87 5.65 6.93 -3.43
C ARG A 87 4.68 7.39 -2.35
N MET A 88 4.24 6.46 -1.52
CA MET A 88 3.36 6.71 -0.41
C MET A 88 3.95 6.17 0.88
N ASP A 89 3.80 6.92 1.96
CA ASP A 89 4.39 6.62 3.25
C ASP A 89 3.28 6.42 4.29
N ALA A 90 3.50 5.57 5.29
CA ALA A 90 2.61 5.39 6.43
C ALA A 90 3.39 5.26 7.73
N ASP A 91 2.85 5.81 8.81
CA ASP A 91 3.35 5.55 10.17
C ASP A 91 2.83 4.19 10.66
N VAL A 92 3.75 3.34 11.11
CA VAL A 92 3.46 1.95 11.50
C VAL A 92 2.54 1.91 12.73
N ALA A 93 2.78 2.77 13.73
CA ALA A 93 1.98 2.80 14.95
C ALA A 93 0.56 3.33 14.68
N ALA A 94 0.44 4.37 13.87
CA ALA A 94 -0.84 4.91 13.41
C ALA A 94 -1.64 3.86 12.62
N MET A 95 -0.96 3.07 11.77
CA MET A 95 -1.60 2.01 10.99
C MET A 95 -2.20 0.91 11.87
N LEU A 96 -1.43 0.44 12.86
CA LEU A 96 -1.89 -0.54 13.84
C LEU A 96 -3.03 0.01 14.72
N GLY A 97 -2.97 1.29 15.10
CA GLY A 97 -4.03 1.96 15.83
C GLY A 97 -5.34 2.02 15.04
N LYS A 98 -5.26 2.38 13.75
CA LYS A 98 -6.42 2.49 12.85
C LYS A 98 -7.10 1.15 12.59
N TRP A 99 -6.33 0.11 12.29
CA TRP A 99 -6.89 -1.18 11.81
C TRP A 99 -6.92 -2.31 12.84
N GLY A 100 -6.15 -2.21 13.92
CA GLY A 100 -6.12 -3.22 14.99
C GLY A 100 -7.50 -3.58 15.57
N PRO A 101 -8.41 -2.63 15.84
CA PRO A 101 -9.76 -2.93 16.30
C PRO A 101 -10.59 -3.77 15.30
N SER A 102 -10.37 -3.58 13.99
CA SER A 102 -11.09 -4.32 12.94
C SER A 102 -10.60 -5.77 12.83
N ILE A 103 -9.30 -6.00 13.02
CA ILE A 103 -8.71 -7.35 13.05
C ILE A 103 -9.19 -8.14 14.27
N ARG A 104 -9.20 -7.54 15.46
CA ARG A 104 -9.62 -8.21 16.70
C ARG A 104 -11.12 -8.54 16.76
N ARG A 105 -11.97 -7.82 16.03
CA ARG A 105 -13.41 -8.07 15.99
C ARG A 105 -13.77 -9.32 15.17
N GLY A 106 -12.96 -9.69 14.19
CA GLY A 106 -13.18 -10.89 13.37
C GLY A 106 -12.71 -12.20 14.01
N SER A 107 -12.08 -12.15 15.19
CA SER A 107 -11.53 -13.34 15.88
C SER A 107 -12.40 -13.81 17.06
N ARG A 108 -13.65 -13.35 17.16
CA ARG A 108 -14.66 -13.83 18.12
C ARG A 108 -15.76 -14.54 17.37
#